data_AF-A0AAJ5IRK8-F1
#
_entry.id   AF-A0AAJ5IRK8-F1
#
_cell.length_a   1.000
_cell.length_b   1.000
_cell.length_c   1.000
_cell.angle_alpha   90.00
_cell.angle_beta   90.00
_cell.angle_gamma   90.00
#
_symmetry.space_group_name_H-M   'P 1'
#
loop_
_entity.id
_entity.type
_entity.pdbx_description
1 polymer ?
#
loop_
_entity_poly.entity_id
_entity_poly.type
_entity_poly.pdbx_seq_one_letter_code
_entity_poly.pdbx_strand_id
1 'polypeptide(L)'
;MFRTDDNDMAGLPGMFGEGLAHWHAVTRMLRKHWFHLSVVMVAQGKSHEFELMVNDELKLQQVLQAQDEAVYVKEIQVVTPANMNGSGAWRMEKVKSLAIGDDQDRDAVCVVTVDSGAVYHDSYRSNLDVASLTNMRVLYDSLSAKRSLQ
;
A
#
# COMPACT_ATOMS: atom_id res chain seq x y z
N MET A 1 -6.71 -8.60 -3.43
CA MET A 1 -8.08 -8.10 -3.29
C MET A 1 -8.58 -8.38 -1.89
N PHE A 2 -9.10 -7.36 -1.21
CA PHE A 2 -9.85 -7.52 0.04
C PHE A 2 -11.30 -7.86 -0.31
N ARG A 3 -11.89 -8.79 0.44
CA ARG A 3 -13.28 -9.20 0.30
C ARG A 3 -13.97 -9.10 1.67
N THR A 4 -15.17 -8.55 1.68
CA THR A 4 -16.07 -8.54 2.83
C THR A 4 -17.10 -9.65 2.69
N ASP A 5 -17.66 -10.10 3.81
CA ASP A 5 -18.75 -11.09 3.88
C ASP A 5 -19.82 -10.52 4.80
N ASP A 6 -21.07 -10.42 4.35
CA ASP A 6 -22.19 -9.82 5.10
C ASP A 6 -22.34 -10.37 6.52
N ASN A 7 -21.95 -11.62 6.78
CA ASN A 7 -21.97 -12.20 8.12
C ASN A 7 -20.93 -11.60 9.07
N ASP A 8 -19.86 -11.01 8.55
CA ASP A 8 -18.84 -10.29 9.30
C ASP A 8 -19.20 -8.81 9.50
N MET A 9 -20.38 -8.34 9.05
CA MET A 9 -20.77 -6.94 9.20
C MET A 9 -20.94 -6.56 10.68
N ALA A 10 -20.29 -5.47 11.09
CA ALA A 10 -20.37 -4.93 12.42
C ALA A 10 -21.38 -3.78 12.48
N GLY A 11 -22.54 -4.02 13.09
CA GLY A 11 -23.61 -3.03 13.17
C GLY A 11 -24.37 -2.87 11.86
N LEU A 12 -24.78 -1.63 11.55
CA LEU A 12 -25.50 -1.28 10.32
C LEU A 12 -24.71 -0.24 9.52
N PRO A 13 -24.74 -0.27 8.18
CA PRO A 13 -24.16 0.80 7.36
C PRO A 13 -24.73 2.17 7.77
N GLY A 14 -23.86 3.17 7.87
CA GLY A 14 -24.22 4.52 8.32
C GLY A 14 -24.15 4.74 9.83
N MET A 15 -24.10 3.68 10.66
CA MET A 15 -24.14 3.80 12.12
C MET A 15 -23.01 4.66 12.70
N PHE A 16 -21.83 4.62 12.08
CA PHE A 16 -20.63 5.34 12.53
C PHE A 16 -20.12 6.34 11.49
N GLY A 17 -21.03 6.88 10.68
CA GLY A 17 -20.71 7.86 9.64
C GLY A 17 -21.41 7.54 8.33
N GLU A 18 -21.94 8.57 7.69
CA GLU A 18 -22.67 8.43 6.42
C GLU A 18 -21.80 7.76 5.36
N GLY A 19 -22.37 6.76 4.68
CA GLY A 19 -21.66 5.99 3.65
C GLY A 19 -20.62 5.00 4.16
N LEU A 20 -20.44 4.86 5.49
CA LEU A 20 -19.48 3.93 6.07
C LEU A 20 -20.14 2.63 6.55
N ALA A 21 -19.48 1.50 6.31
CA ALA A 21 -19.81 0.20 6.87
C ALA A 21 -18.61 -0.36 7.62
N HIS A 22 -18.86 -1.11 8.69
CA HIS A 22 -17.83 -1.68 9.53
C HIS A 22 -17.90 -3.19 9.45
N TRP A 23 -16.74 -3.84 9.58
CA TRP A 23 -16.60 -5.28 9.42
C TRP A 23 -15.73 -5.82 10.55
N HIS A 24 -16.11 -6.96 11.11
CA HIS A 24 -15.33 -7.72 12.09
C HIS A 24 -14.12 -8.38 11.44
N ALA A 25 -14.23 -8.77 10.17
CA ALA A 25 -13.15 -9.38 9.41
C ALA A 25 -13.22 -9.01 7.92
N VAL A 26 -12.05 -9.09 7.26
CA VAL A 26 -11.91 -9.00 5.81
C VAL A 26 -11.01 -10.14 5.32
N THR A 27 -11.37 -10.74 4.18
CA THR A 27 -10.58 -11.81 3.58
C THR A 27 -9.56 -11.26 2.59
N ARG A 28 -8.31 -11.73 2.64
CA ARG A 28 -7.32 -11.51 1.58
C ARG A 28 -7.37 -12.64 0.54
N MET A 29 -7.93 -12.36 -0.63
CA MET A 29 -8.14 -13.39 -1.69
C MET A 29 -6.90 -13.67 -2.54
N LEU A 30 -6.02 -12.68 -2.71
CA LEU A 30 -4.82 -12.82 -3.55
C LEU A 30 -3.58 -12.99 -2.68
N ARG A 31 -2.74 -13.97 -3.03
CA ARG A 31 -1.36 -14.09 -2.52
C ARG A 31 -0.43 -13.07 -3.21
N LYS A 32 -0.88 -11.82 -3.27
CA LYS A 32 -0.12 -10.65 -3.72
C LYS A 32 0.03 -9.70 -2.54
N HIS A 33 1.06 -8.86 -2.57
CA HIS A 33 1.26 -7.85 -1.55
C HIS A 33 0.11 -6.82 -1.51
N TRP A 34 0.06 -6.06 -0.43
CA TRP A 34 -0.86 -4.93 -0.24
C TRP A 34 -0.18 -3.89 0.66
N PHE A 35 -0.80 -2.72 0.82
CA PHE A 35 -0.19 -1.62 1.57
C PHE A 35 -1.01 -1.26 2.80
N HIS A 36 -0.32 -1.08 3.92
CA HIS A 36 -0.87 -0.56 5.17
C HIS A 36 -0.38 0.87 5.33
N LEU A 37 -1.30 1.83 5.33
CA LEU A 37 -0.98 3.25 5.36
C LEU A 37 -1.44 3.85 6.68
N SER A 38 -0.55 4.57 7.36
CA SER A 38 -0.94 5.46 8.46
C SER A 38 -1.23 6.83 7.87
N VAL A 39 -2.48 7.28 7.99
CA VAL A 39 -2.98 8.53 7.41
C VAL A 39 -3.32 9.50 8.53
N VAL A 40 -2.90 10.75 8.38
CA VAL A 40 -3.26 11.86 9.27
C VAL A 40 -4.39 12.65 8.61
N MET A 41 -5.44 12.93 9.38
CA MET A 41 -6.50 13.87 9.04
C MET A 41 -6.52 15.01 10.06
N VAL A 42 -6.42 16.24 9.58
CA VAL A 42 -6.51 17.46 10.36
C VAL A 42 -7.90 18.07 10.18
N ALA A 43 -8.69 18.08 11.24
CA ALA A 43 -10.02 18.68 11.27
C ALA A 43 -10.18 19.58 12.49
N GLN A 44 -10.62 20.81 12.28
CA GLN A 44 -10.88 21.79 13.36
C GLN A 44 -9.68 22.00 14.31
N GLY A 45 -8.46 21.99 13.77
CA GLY A 45 -7.22 22.15 14.55
C GLY A 45 -6.81 20.92 15.36
N LYS A 46 -7.47 19.77 15.18
CA LYS A 46 -7.09 18.49 15.78
C LYS A 46 -6.63 17.54 14.69
N SER A 47 -5.53 16.83 14.95
CA SER A 47 -5.09 15.72 14.11
C SER A 47 -5.65 14.39 14.63
N HIS A 48 -6.11 13.57 13.71
CA HIS A 48 -6.56 12.21 13.93
C HIS A 48 -5.79 11.28 13.00
N GLU A 49 -5.25 10.20 13.54
CA GLU A 49 -4.57 9.16 12.77
C GLU A 49 -5.49 7.96 12.59
N PHE A 50 -5.53 7.42 11.38
CA PHE A 50 -6.22 6.16 11.08
C PHE A 50 -5.43 5.33 10.07
N GLU A 51 -5.69 4.03 10.08
CA GLU A 51 -5.03 3.10 9.17
C GLU A 51 -5.90 2.82 7.94
N LEU A 52 -5.29 2.90 6.76
CA LEU A 52 -5.92 2.57 5.49
C LEU A 52 -5.22 1.36 4.86
N MET A 53 -5.98 0.31 4.61
CA MET A 53 -5.51 -0.89 3.91
C MET A 53 -5.79 -0.74 2.41
N VAL A 54 -4.73 -0.62 1.62
CA VAL A 54 -4.80 -0.40 0.17
C VAL A 54 -4.45 -1.67 -0.58
N ASN A 55 -5.31 -2.04 -1.54
CA ASN A 55 -5.24 -3.33 -2.21
C ASN A 55 -4.05 -3.49 -3.17
N ASP A 56 -3.76 -2.44 -3.93
CA ASP A 56 -2.88 -2.44 -5.11
C ASP A 56 -2.27 -1.04 -5.34
N GLU A 57 -1.33 -0.98 -6.29
CA GLU A 57 -0.53 0.20 -6.62
C GLU A 57 -1.38 1.32 -7.23
N LEU A 58 -2.42 0.97 -7.99
CA LEU A 58 -3.32 1.95 -8.60
C LEU A 58 -4.04 2.73 -7.52
N LYS A 59 -4.65 2.04 -6.55
CA LYS A 59 -5.31 2.71 -5.42
C LYS A 59 -4.32 3.46 -4.55
N LEU A 60 -3.11 2.94 -4.36
CA LEU A 60 -2.06 3.66 -3.63
C LEU A 60 -1.69 4.96 -4.32
N GLN A 61 -1.49 4.94 -5.64
CA GLN A 61 -1.19 6.13 -6.43
C GLN A 61 -2.32 7.17 -6.31
N GLN A 62 -3.58 6.75 -6.36
CA GLN A 62 -4.71 7.65 -6.14
C GLN A 62 -4.67 8.32 -4.76
N VAL A 63 -4.38 7.55 -3.70
CA VAL A 63 -4.25 8.09 -2.33
C VAL A 63 -3.11 9.10 -2.26
N LEU A 64 -1.94 8.77 -2.83
CA LEU A 64 -0.77 9.65 -2.80
C LEU A 64 -0.98 10.95 -3.58
N GLN A 65 -1.75 10.91 -4.67
CA GLN A 65 -2.09 12.08 -5.47
C GLN A 65 -3.17 12.97 -4.85
N ALA A 66 -4.01 12.43 -3.97
CA ALA A 66 -5.10 13.14 -3.33
C ALA A 66 -4.70 13.81 -2.00
N GLN A 67 -3.42 13.76 -1.62
CA GLN A 67 -2.95 14.35 -0.36
C GLN A 67 -2.97 15.87 -0.40
N ASP A 68 -3.27 16.47 0.75
CA ASP A 68 -3.21 17.91 0.98
C ASP A 68 -2.86 18.22 2.45
N GLU A 69 -2.98 19.48 2.86
CA GLU A 69 -2.70 19.93 4.22
C GLU A 69 -3.67 19.35 5.27
N ALA A 70 -4.88 18.96 4.86
CA ALA A 70 -5.89 18.39 5.73
C ALA A 70 -5.82 16.87 5.81
N VAL A 71 -5.39 16.17 4.76
CA VAL A 71 -5.28 14.71 4.73
C VAL A 71 -4.00 14.27 4.02
N TYR A 72 -3.10 13.60 4.73
CA TYR A 72 -1.84 13.11 4.17
C TYR A 72 -1.40 11.77 4.74
N VAL A 73 -0.60 11.04 3.97
CA VAL A 73 0.00 9.76 4.35
C VAL A 73 1.27 10.03 5.14
N LYS A 74 1.28 9.59 6.40
CA LYS A 74 2.43 9.69 7.31
C LYS A 74 3.42 8.55 7.10
N GLU A 75 2.91 7.34 6.89
CA GLU A 75 3.74 6.16 6.71
C GLU A 75 3.11 5.16 5.75
N ILE A 76 3.96 4.47 4.98
CA ILE A 76 3.60 3.37 4.09
C ILE A 76 4.35 2.13 4.54
N GLN A 77 3.61 1.05 4.79
CA GLN A 77 4.18 -0.28 4.97
C GLN A 77 3.63 -1.21 3.88
N VAL A 78 4.46 -2.12 3.41
CA VAL A 78 4.07 -3.19 2.49
C VAL A 78 3.87 -4.46 3.28
N VAL A 79 2.81 -5.20 2.97
CA VAL A 79 2.56 -6.53 3.52
C VAL A 79 2.75 -7.55 2.42
N THR A 80 3.86 -8.30 2.52
CA THR A 80 4.33 -9.22 1.48
C THR A 80 4.04 -10.67 1.86
N PRO A 81 3.64 -11.52 0.89
CA PRO A 81 3.50 -12.95 1.13
C PRO A 81 4.86 -13.66 1.15
N ALA A 82 4.87 -14.87 1.71
CA ALA A 82 6.05 -15.75 1.86
C ALA A 82 6.87 -15.89 0.56
N ASN A 83 6.21 -16.10 -0.57
CA ASN A 83 6.86 -16.27 -1.87
C ASN A 83 7.56 -15.00 -2.39
N MET A 84 7.19 -13.83 -1.89
CA MET A 84 7.76 -12.54 -2.30
C MET A 84 8.90 -12.11 -1.37
N ASN A 85 8.75 -12.33 -0.06
CA ASN A 85 9.76 -11.94 0.92
C ASN A 85 10.77 -13.04 1.27
N GLY A 86 10.62 -14.23 0.69
CA GLY A 86 11.50 -15.38 0.92
C GLY A 86 11.38 -15.98 2.33
N SER A 87 10.41 -15.56 3.13
CA SER A 87 10.15 -16.08 4.47
C SER A 87 9.06 -17.15 4.45
N GLY A 88 8.83 -17.83 5.57
CA GLY A 88 7.76 -18.82 5.71
C GLY A 88 6.36 -18.24 5.96
N ALA A 89 6.21 -16.90 6.03
CA ALA A 89 4.96 -16.26 6.43
C ALA A 89 4.75 -14.90 5.73
N TRP A 90 3.58 -14.30 5.98
CA TRP A 90 3.37 -12.90 5.63
C TRP A 90 4.23 -12.00 6.52
N ARG A 91 4.71 -10.90 5.94
CA ARG A 91 5.52 -9.92 6.67
C ARG A 91 5.08 -8.50 6.33
N MET A 92 5.02 -7.65 7.35
CA MET A 92 4.79 -6.21 7.19
C MET A 92 6.12 -5.49 7.39
N GLU A 93 6.50 -4.65 6.42
CA GLU A 93 7.76 -3.91 6.46
C GLU A 93 7.53 -2.47 5.97
N LYS A 94 8.25 -1.52 6.57
CA LYS A 94 8.17 -0.12 6.18
C LYS A 94 8.77 0.11 4.79
N VAL A 95 8.04 0.83 3.95
CA VAL A 95 8.46 1.15 2.58
C VAL A 95 9.39 2.35 2.59
N LYS A 96 10.55 2.16 1.98
CA LYS A 96 11.53 3.22 1.73
C LYS A 96 11.27 3.89 0.39
N SER A 97 11.02 3.10 -0.65
CA SER A 97 10.64 3.57 -1.99
C SER A 97 9.79 2.55 -2.73
N LEU A 98 8.99 3.05 -3.69
CA LEU A 98 8.10 2.27 -4.53
C LEU A 98 8.17 2.79 -5.97
N ALA A 99 8.29 1.88 -6.93
CA ALA A 99 8.26 2.22 -8.35
C ALA A 99 7.51 1.14 -9.16
N ILE A 100 7.01 1.55 -10.33
CA ILE A 100 6.50 0.63 -11.34
C ILE A 100 7.41 0.73 -12.57
N GLY A 101 7.82 -0.40 -13.13
CA GLY A 101 8.48 -0.47 -14.43
C GLY A 101 7.85 -1.55 -15.30
N ASP A 102 8.23 -1.58 -16.56
CA ASP A 102 7.77 -2.57 -17.53
C ASP A 102 8.87 -3.61 -17.75
N ASP A 103 8.49 -4.90 -17.72
CA ASP A 103 9.40 -5.98 -18.08
C ASP A 103 9.53 -6.14 -19.61
N GLN A 104 10.25 -7.16 -20.07
CA GLN A 104 10.50 -7.39 -21.49
C GLN A 104 9.23 -7.70 -22.29
N ASP A 105 8.18 -8.21 -21.65
CA ASP A 105 6.89 -8.48 -22.27
C ASP A 105 5.92 -7.29 -22.13
N ARG A 106 6.41 -6.16 -21.58
CA ARG A 106 5.65 -4.95 -21.25
C ARG A 106 4.60 -5.17 -20.18
N ASP A 107 4.80 -6.17 -19.33
CA ASP A 107 3.99 -6.34 -18.13
C ASP A 107 4.52 -5.40 -17.04
N ALA A 108 3.59 -4.69 -16.40
CA ALA A 108 3.92 -3.79 -15.30
C ALA A 108 4.37 -4.59 -14.07
N VAL A 109 5.51 -4.23 -13.51
CA VAL A 109 6.11 -4.82 -12.32
C VAL A 109 6.24 -3.74 -11.24
N CYS A 110 5.65 -4.02 -10.09
CA CYS A 110 5.83 -3.23 -8.89
C CYS A 110 7.14 -3.63 -8.21
N VAL A 111 7.99 -2.64 -7.91
CA VAL A 111 9.25 -2.82 -7.19
C VAL A 111 9.18 -2.03 -5.88
N VAL A 112 9.37 -2.74 -4.77
CA VAL A 112 9.32 -2.18 -3.42
C VAL A 112 10.68 -2.31 -2.78
N THR A 113 11.27 -1.19 -2.35
CA THR A 113 12.42 -1.22 -1.44
C THR A 113 11.94 -0.90 -0.03
N VAL A 114 12.26 -1.76 0.92
CA VAL A 114 11.90 -1.56 2.33
C VAL A 114 13.04 -0.94 3.13
N ASP A 115 12.77 -0.48 4.35
CA ASP A 115 13.75 0.23 5.20
C ASP A 115 15.01 -0.61 5.50
N SER A 116 14.89 -1.94 5.53
CA SER A 116 16.03 -2.86 5.68
C SER A 116 16.97 -2.87 4.47
N GLY A 117 16.57 -2.26 3.35
CA GLY A 117 17.27 -2.28 2.07
C GLY A 117 16.92 -3.48 1.19
N ALA A 118 16.09 -4.41 1.67
CA ALA A 118 15.58 -5.50 0.83
C ALA A 118 14.70 -4.94 -0.30
N VAL A 119 14.80 -5.58 -1.47
CA VAL A 119 14.05 -5.22 -2.67
C VAL A 119 13.16 -6.41 -3.04
N TYR A 120 11.87 -6.13 -3.21
CA TYR A 120 10.86 -7.10 -3.60
C TYR A 120 10.19 -6.67 -4.90
N HIS A 121 9.69 -7.63 -5.66
CA HIS A 121 8.87 -7.37 -6.85
C HIS A 121 7.68 -8.33 -6.94
N ASP A 122 6.63 -7.92 -7.66
CA ASP A 122 5.42 -8.74 -7.81
C ASP A 122 5.35 -9.57 -9.10
N SER A 123 6.41 -9.53 -9.92
CA SER A 123 6.54 -10.38 -11.11
C SER A 123 6.46 -11.87 -10.75
N TYR A 124 5.82 -12.64 -11.62
CA TYR A 124 5.80 -14.11 -11.55
C TYR A 124 7.18 -14.74 -11.81
N ARG A 125 8.11 -14.00 -12.43
CA ARG A 125 9.47 -14.45 -12.70
C ARG A 125 10.33 -14.20 -11.47
N SER A 126 10.61 -15.24 -10.70
CA SER A 126 11.42 -15.13 -9.47
C SER A 126 12.87 -14.70 -9.73
N ASN A 127 13.35 -14.82 -10.97
CA ASN A 127 14.70 -14.44 -11.40
C ASN A 127 14.72 -13.13 -12.21
N LEU A 128 13.66 -12.32 -12.14
CA LEU A 128 13.63 -11.02 -12.79
C LEU A 128 14.77 -10.15 -12.26
N ASP A 129 15.57 -9.62 -13.19
CA ASP A 129 16.53 -8.56 -12.85
C ASP A 129 15.79 -7.21 -12.86
N VAL A 130 15.63 -6.60 -11.69
CA VAL A 130 15.00 -5.28 -11.54
C VAL A 130 15.71 -4.21 -12.37
N ALA A 131 17.03 -4.33 -12.59
CA ALA A 131 17.78 -3.38 -13.41
C ALA A 131 17.44 -3.46 -14.91
N SER A 132 16.81 -4.56 -15.34
CA SER A 132 16.36 -4.73 -16.74
C SER A 132 15.00 -4.09 -17.02
N LEU A 133 14.28 -3.62 -15.99
CA LEU A 133 13.00 -2.97 -16.15
C LEU A 133 13.14 -1.63 -16.88
N THR A 134 12.17 -1.35 -17.75
CA THR A 134 12.10 -0.11 -18.53
C THR A 134 10.96 0.78 -18.03
N ASN A 135 10.89 2.02 -18.51
CA ASN A 135 9.81 2.97 -18.16
C ASN A 135 9.58 3.15 -16.65
N MET A 136 10.65 3.08 -15.86
CA MET A 136 10.56 3.17 -14.40
C MET A 136 9.92 4.49 -13.96
N ARG A 137 8.83 4.39 -13.22
CA ARG A 137 8.10 5.49 -12.61
C ARG A 137 8.06 5.32 -11.10
N VAL A 138 8.69 6.24 -10.38
CA VAL A 138 8.61 6.30 -8.92
C VAL A 138 7.21 6.72 -8.51
N LEU A 139 6.59 5.94 -7.62
CA LEU A 139 5.31 6.26 -6.99
C LEU A 139 5.51 6.91 -5.62
N TYR A 140 6.54 6.50 -4.89
CA TYR A 140 6.84 7.01 -3.56
C TYR A 140 8.33 6.92 -3.25
N ASP A 141 8.84 7.94 -2.56
CA ASP A 141 10.17 7.96 -1.94
C ASP A 141 10.07 8.66 -0.59
N SER A 142 10.43 7.94 0.48
CA SER A 142 10.39 8.43 1.86
C SER A 142 11.27 9.66 2.12
N LEU A 143 12.33 9.88 1.33
CA LEU A 143 13.18 11.06 1.45
C LEU A 143 12.53 12.30 0.83
N SER A 144 11.80 12.14 -0.28
CA SER A 144 11.05 13.23 -0.91
C SER A 144 9.78 13.54 -0.13
N ALA A 145 9.06 12.53 0.36
CA ALA A 145 7.82 12.72 1.13
C ALA A 145 8.02 13.54 2.41
N LYS A 146 9.16 13.35 3.11
CA LYS A 146 9.50 14.14 4.30
C LYS A 146 9.72 15.62 4.02
N ARG A 147 10.14 15.98 2.81
CA ARG A 147 10.39 17.38 2.42
C ARG A 147 9.12 18.13 2.04
N SER A 148 8.07 17.43 1.65
CA SER A 148 6.77 18.03 1.29
C SER A 148 5.88 18.30 2.52
N LEU A 149 6.27 17.82 3.69
CA LEU A 149 5.54 17.95 4.97
C LEU A 149 6.23 18.90 5.96
N GLN A 150 7.32 19.57 5.55
CA GLN A 150 8.04 20.61 6.31
C GLN A 150 7.84 21.97 5.65
#